data_AF-A0A163A104-F1
#
_entry.id   AF-A0A163A104-F1
#
_cell.length_a   1.000
_cell.length_b   1.000
_cell.length_c   1.000
_cell.angle_alpha   90.00
_cell.angle_beta   90.00
_cell.angle_gamma   90.00
#
_symmetry.space_group_name_H-M   'P 1'
#
loop_
_entity.id
_entity.type
_entity.pdbx_description
1 polymer ?
#
loop_
_entity_poly.entity_id
_entity_poly.type
_entity_poly.pdbx_seq_one_letter_code
_entity_poly.pdbx_strand_id
1 'polypeptide(L)'
;MRARYQTYARSVLVELRAYKKDNNRSHFKDAFMKLMPDIKAYVSKNLKMAERKGVIAKGSYQADDFINDLYLYTYEHIDNVSQETDFHSWLFKQVDELLNDTFIYESLEESYMEELEALSESEWQMLEEKFTQDADGDLIMMEKLDDPSYLKVNYEAADFFAEDQEEVLIERLDEEISKERMHKHISIVLEKLPVLMQSIFDLKTVRGFDLEEITKIKRMQLSQVNEIFQEAQYQIKKSIASRFLK
;
A
#
# COMPACT_ATOMS: atom_id res chain seq x y z
N MET A 1 4.31 -15.54 -0.27
CA MET A 1 3.20 -15.13 -1.17
C MET A 1 3.73 -14.53 -2.49
N ARG A 2 4.70 -13.60 -2.45
CA ARG A 2 5.40 -12.95 -3.60
C ARG A 2 5.81 -13.88 -4.77
N ALA A 3 6.56 -14.95 -4.49
CA ALA A 3 7.08 -15.84 -5.54
C ALA A 3 5.96 -16.52 -6.36
N ARG A 4 4.83 -16.83 -5.72
CA ARG A 4 3.66 -17.43 -6.40
C ARG A 4 2.97 -16.41 -7.30
N TYR A 5 2.86 -15.16 -6.87
CA TYR A 5 2.25 -14.10 -7.67
C TYR A 5 3.12 -13.70 -8.86
N GLN A 6 4.44 -13.51 -8.69
CA GLN A 6 5.35 -13.23 -9.81
C GLN A 6 5.35 -14.36 -10.85
N THR A 7 5.33 -15.61 -10.40
CA THR A 7 5.21 -16.77 -11.30
C THR A 7 3.87 -16.78 -12.04
N TYR A 8 2.78 -16.43 -11.36
CA TYR A 8 1.46 -16.33 -11.94
C TYR A 8 1.36 -15.19 -12.96
N ALA A 9 1.79 -13.98 -12.62
CA ALA A 9 1.82 -12.82 -13.51
C ALA A 9 2.62 -13.10 -14.79
N ARG A 10 3.76 -13.80 -14.65
CA ARG A 10 4.56 -14.28 -15.77
C ARG A 10 3.77 -15.21 -16.70
N SER A 11 3.06 -16.18 -16.15
CA SER A 11 2.23 -17.08 -16.97
C SER A 11 1.12 -16.33 -17.70
N VAL A 12 0.48 -15.35 -17.03
CA VAL A 12 -0.57 -14.53 -17.63
C VAL A 12 -0.02 -13.61 -18.73
N LEU A 13 1.21 -13.08 -18.60
CA LEU A 13 1.82 -12.28 -19.67
C LEU A 13 1.93 -13.07 -20.99
N VAL A 14 2.32 -14.34 -20.92
CA VAL A 14 2.41 -15.22 -22.10
C VAL A 14 1.04 -15.38 -22.74
N GLU A 15 0.00 -15.62 -21.94
CA GLU A 15 -1.38 -15.71 -22.41
C GLU A 15 -1.85 -14.40 -23.06
N LEU A 16 -1.62 -13.26 -22.41
CA LEU A 16 -2.01 -11.94 -22.92
C LEU A 16 -1.38 -11.66 -24.29
N ARG A 17 -0.10 -11.99 -24.48
CA ARG A 17 0.59 -11.85 -25.78
C ARG A 17 -0.01 -12.74 -26.85
N ALA A 18 -0.30 -14.00 -26.51
CA ALA A 18 -0.96 -14.92 -27.43
C ALA A 18 -2.34 -14.40 -27.84
N TYR A 19 -3.17 -14.00 -26.88
CA TYR A 19 -4.50 -13.44 -27.15
C TYR A 19 -4.45 -12.15 -27.96
N LYS A 20 -3.47 -11.25 -27.72
CA LYS A 20 -3.28 -10.05 -28.54
C LYS A 20 -2.93 -10.40 -29.99
N LYS A 21 -2.01 -11.35 -30.20
CA LYS A 21 -1.59 -11.80 -31.54
C LYS A 21 -2.77 -12.39 -32.33
N ASP A 22 -3.63 -13.11 -31.65
CA ASP A 22 -4.83 -13.71 -32.23
C ASP A 22 -6.02 -12.73 -32.28
N ASN A 23 -5.83 -11.47 -31.87
CA ASN A 23 -6.85 -10.43 -31.75
C ASN A 23 -8.08 -10.86 -30.89
N ASN A 24 -7.86 -11.76 -29.93
CA ASN A 24 -8.87 -12.32 -29.04
C ASN A 24 -9.04 -11.44 -27.80
N ARG A 25 -9.71 -10.29 -27.99
CA ARG A 25 -9.92 -9.28 -26.95
C ARG A 25 -10.68 -9.81 -25.73
N SER A 26 -11.62 -10.75 -25.92
CA SER A 26 -12.39 -11.31 -24.80
C SER A 26 -11.48 -12.09 -23.85
N HIS A 27 -10.70 -13.02 -24.36
CA HIS A 27 -9.80 -13.83 -23.53
C HIS A 27 -8.66 -12.99 -22.95
N PHE A 28 -8.19 -11.98 -23.69
CA PHE A 28 -7.25 -11.00 -23.15
C PHE A 28 -7.83 -10.31 -21.91
N LYS A 29 -9.05 -9.77 -22.01
CA LYS A 29 -9.71 -9.11 -20.89
C LYS A 29 -9.89 -10.05 -19.70
N ASP A 30 -10.36 -11.27 -19.93
CA ASP A 30 -10.58 -12.24 -18.86
C ASP A 30 -9.27 -12.62 -18.14
N ALA A 31 -8.17 -12.80 -18.89
CA ALA A 31 -6.87 -13.08 -18.31
C ALA A 31 -6.32 -11.86 -17.55
N PHE A 32 -6.47 -10.66 -18.11
CA PHE A 32 -6.05 -9.40 -17.48
C PHE A 32 -6.77 -9.17 -16.15
N MET A 33 -8.10 -9.30 -16.12
CA MET A 33 -8.91 -9.02 -14.93
C MET A 33 -8.56 -9.94 -13.74
N LYS A 34 -8.01 -11.13 -13.98
CA LYS A 34 -7.55 -12.03 -12.91
C LYS A 34 -6.31 -11.49 -12.17
N LEU A 35 -5.56 -10.56 -12.74
CA LEU A 35 -4.42 -9.90 -12.09
C LEU A 35 -4.82 -8.63 -11.35
N MET A 36 -6.04 -8.12 -11.57
CA MET A 36 -6.44 -6.81 -11.10
C MET A 36 -6.82 -6.68 -9.63
N PRO A 37 -7.20 -7.73 -8.85
CA PRO A 37 -7.64 -7.52 -7.47
C PRO A 37 -6.63 -6.73 -6.61
N ASP A 38 -5.34 -7.05 -6.70
CA ASP A 38 -4.32 -6.38 -5.89
C ASP A 38 -4.06 -4.94 -6.36
N ILE A 39 -4.00 -4.73 -7.68
CA ILE A 39 -3.85 -3.40 -8.29
C ILE A 39 -5.07 -2.51 -7.97
N LYS A 40 -6.28 -3.07 -8.04
CA LYS A 40 -7.52 -2.38 -7.70
C LYS A 40 -7.53 -1.95 -6.24
N ALA A 41 -7.03 -2.79 -5.33
CA ALA A 41 -6.87 -2.43 -3.92
C ALA A 41 -5.88 -1.26 -3.75
N TYR A 42 -4.74 -1.29 -4.47
CA TYR A 42 -3.76 -0.19 -4.47
C TYR A 42 -4.36 1.14 -4.93
N VAL A 43 -5.03 1.14 -6.09
CA VAL A 43 -5.67 2.33 -6.67
C VAL A 43 -6.70 2.90 -5.71
N SER A 44 -7.60 2.05 -5.23
CA SER A 44 -8.68 2.47 -4.34
C SER A 44 -8.15 3.07 -3.03
N LYS A 45 -7.09 2.49 -2.45
CA LYS A 45 -6.43 3.04 -1.25
C LYS A 45 -5.89 4.45 -1.50
N ASN A 46 -5.23 4.68 -2.65
CA ASN A 46 -4.70 5.99 -3.01
C ASN A 46 -5.82 7.00 -3.31
N LEU A 47 -6.89 6.60 -4.02
CA LEU A 47 -8.06 7.47 -4.26
C LEU A 47 -8.70 7.91 -2.95
N LYS A 48 -8.98 6.98 -2.04
CA LYS A 48 -9.60 7.31 -0.75
C LYS A 48 -8.71 8.21 0.10
N MET A 49 -7.40 8.03 0.03
CA MET A 49 -6.46 8.91 0.71
C MET A 49 -6.52 10.32 0.13
N ALA A 50 -6.62 10.45 -1.20
CA ALA A 50 -6.79 11.73 -1.86
C ALA A 50 -8.12 12.42 -1.54
N GLU A 51 -9.22 11.66 -1.41
CA GLU A 51 -10.50 12.16 -0.93
C GLU A 51 -10.41 12.68 0.51
N ARG A 52 -9.81 11.90 1.41
CA ARG A 52 -9.65 12.28 2.84
C ARG A 52 -8.81 13.54 2.99
N LYS A 53 -7.79 13.70 2.16
CA LYS A 53 -6.91 14.89 2.13
C LYS A 53 -7.51 16.06 1.33
N GLY A 54 -8.71 15.91 0.76
CA GLY A 54 -9.39 17.00 0.03
C GLY A 54 -8.77 17.36 -1.33
N VAL A 55 -7.83 16.55 -1.83
CA VAL A 55 -7.19 16.78 -3.15
C VAL A 55 -8.15 16.49 -4.29
N ILE A 56 -9.04 15.51 -4.09
CA ILE A 56 -10.14 15.20 -5.00
C ILE A 56 -11.47 15.21 -4.25
N ALA A 57 -12.56 15.46 -4.96
CA ALA A 57 -13.89 15.40 -4.38
C ALA A 57 -14.28 13.94 -4.06
N LYS A 58 -14.98 13.74 -2.95
CA LYS A 58 -15.45 12.40 -2.55
C LYS A 58 -16.30 11.76 -3.65
N GLY A 59 -15.92 10.55 -4.05
CA GLY A 59 -16.59 9.77 -5.08
C GLY A 59 -16.37 10.27 -6.50
N SER A 60 -15.41 11.17 -6.74
CA SER A 60 -15.18 11.70 -8.09
C SER A 60 -14.53 10.69 -9.04
N TYR A 61 -13.88 9.65 -8.50
CA TYR A 61 -13.20 8.61 -9.27
C TYR A 61 -13.46 7.23 -8.67
N GLN A 62 -13.50 6.21 -9.53
CA GLN A 62 -13.60 4.82 -9.10
C GLN A 62 -12.36 4.04 -9.57
N ALA A 63 -11.93 3.06 -8.77
CA ALA A 63 -10.77 2.26 -9.16
C ALA A 63 -10.98 1.49 -10.46
N ASP A 64 -12.22 1.12 -10.79
CA ASP A 64 -12.54 0.45 -12.06
C ASP A 64 -12.24 1.34 -13.28
N ASP A 65 -12.29 2.68 -13.16
CA ASP A 65 -11.90 3.60 -14.23
C ASP A 65 -10.41 3.43 -14.58
N PHE A 66 -9.55 3.44 -13.55
CA PHE A 66 -8.11 3.21 -13.71
C PHE A 66 -7.78 1.81 -14.20
N ILE A 67 -8.53 0.79 -13.77
CA ILE A 67 -8.34 -0.58 -14.26
C ILE A 67 -8.72 -0.69 -15.75
N ASN A 68 -9.75 0.03 -16.20
CA ASN A 68 -10.13 0.10 -17.62
C ASN A 68 -9.06 0.81 -18.45
N ASP A 69 -8.52 1.93 -17.95
CA ASP A 69 -7.44 2.65 -18.64
C ASP A 69 -6.14 1.82 -18.68
N LEU A 70 -5.81 1.16 -17.57
CA LEU A 70 -4.70 0.21 -17.51
C LEU A 70 -4.90 -0.95 -18.50
N TYR A 71 -6.12 -1.47 -18.66
CA TYR A 71 -6.43 -2.50 -19.65
C TYR A 71 -6.13 -1.99 -21.08
N LEU A 72 -6.61 -0.79 -21.44
CA LEU A 72 -6.39 -0.22 -22.77
C LEU A 72 -4.90 -0.04 -23.03
N TYR A 73 -4.19 0.59 -22.10
CA TYR A 73 -2.75 0.78 -22.18
C TYR A 73 -1.99 -0.54 -22.29
N THR A 74 -2.36 -1.52 -21.46
CA THR A 74 -1.74 -2.85 -21.46
C THR A 74 -1.97 -3.54 -22.80
N TYR A 75 -3.19 -3.54 -23.33
CA TYR A 75 -3.48 -4.12 -24.64
C TYR A 75 -2.60 -3.52 -25.74
N GLU A 76 -2.41 -2.20 -25.74
CA GLU A 76 -1.60 -1.51 -26.73
C GLU A 76 -0.10 -1.78 -26.56
N HIS A 77 0.39 -1.83 -25.32
CA HIS A 77 1.82 -1.80 -25.02
C HIS A 77 2.42 -3.09 -24.43
N ILE A 78 1.66 -4.19 -24.31
CA ILE A 78 2.16 -5.47 -23.74
C ILE A 78 3.43 -6.03 -24.40
N ASP A 79 3.66 -5.68 -25.66
CA ASP A 79 4.84 -6.12 -26.41
C ASP A 79 6.12 -5.36 -25.98
N ASN A 80 5.97 -4.21 -25.32
CA ASN A 80 7.07 -3.40 -24.79
C ASN A 80 7.61 -3.93 -23.45
N VAL A 81 6.93 -4.88 -22.82
CA VAL A 81 7.36 -5.47 -21.54
C VAL A 81 8.56 -6.40 -21.81
N SER A 82 9.77 -5.90 -21.63
CA SER A 82 10.99 -6.61 -22.03
C SER A 82 11.22 -7.93 -21.31
N GLN A 83 10.87 -8.03 -20.02
CA GLN A 83 11.09 -9.22 -19.20
C GLN A 83 9.80 -9.64 -18.48
N GLU A 84 9.54 -10.96 -18.46
CA GLU A 84 8.35 -11.51 -17.82
C GLU A 84 8.36 -11.35 -16.30
N THR A 85 9.55 -11.24 -15.70
CA THR A 85 9.75 -10.97 -14.27
C THR A 85 9.36 -9.55 -13.87
N ASP A 86 9.40 -8.61 -14.81
CA ASP A 86 9.06 -7.21 -14.54
C ASP A 86 7.57 -6.91 -14.73
N PHE A 87 6.77 -7.84 -15.24
CA PHE A 87 5.39 -7.55 -15.65
C PHE A 87 4.51 -7.05 -14.50
N HIS A 88 4.68 -7.63 -13.31
CA HIS A 88 3.94 -7.18 -12.13
C HIS A 88 4.27 -5.73 -11.77
N SER A 89 5.55 -5.42 -11.58
CA SER A 89 6.04 -4.08 -11.25
C SER A 89 5.74 -3.08 -12.37
N TRP A 90 5.71 -3.53 -13.63
CA TRP A 90 5.30 -2.73 -14.77
C TRP A 90 3.83 -2.32 -14.70
N LEU A 91 2.90 -3.23 -14.37
CA LEU A 91 1.48 -2.88 -14.20
C LEU A 91 1.29 -1.86 -13.07
N PHE A 92 1.98 -2.04 -11.94
CA PHE A 92 1.95 -1.08 -10.83
C PHE A 92 2.52 0.27 -11.23
N LYS A 93 3.63 0.29 -11.97
CA LYS A 93 4.18 1.53 -12.54
C LYS A 93 3.14 2.24 -13.42
N GLN A 94 2.47 1.51 -14.32
CA GLN A 94 1.49 2.12 -15.22
C GLN A 94 0.26 2.63 -14.49
N VAL A 95 -0.19 1.97 -13.42
CA VAL A 95 -1.32 2.48 -12.64
C VAL A 95 -0.92 3.66 -11.74
N ASP A 96 0.31 3.67 -11.21
CA ASP A 96 0.84 4.80 -10.44
C ASP A 96 1.00 6.05 -11.30
N GLU A 97 1.34 5.84 -12.57
CA GLU A 97 1.31 6.87 -13.62
C GLU A 97 -0.07 7.50 -13.78
N LEU A 98 -1.10 6.68 -13.99
CA LEU A 98 -2.48 7.17 -14.12
C LEU A 98 -2.94 7.92 -12.87
N LEU A 99 -2.59 7.44 -11.68
CA LEU A 99 -2.89 8.13 -10.41
C LEU A 99 -2.21 9.50 -10.35
N ASN A 100 -0.92 9.57 -10.68
CA ASN A 100 -0.16 10.83 -10.65
C ASN A 100 -0.66 11.84 -11.70
N ASP A 101 -1.12 11.37 -12.86
CA ASP A 101 -1.73 12.23 -13.88
C ASP A 101 -3.12 12.76 -13.43
N THR A 102 -3.79 12.03 -12.53
CA THR A 102 -5.08 12.45 -11.94
C THR A 102 -4.90 13.44 -10.80
N PHE A 103 -3.92 13.21 -9.92
CA PHE A 103 -3.57 14.08 -8.81
C PHE A 103 -2.06 14.04 -8.57
N ILE A 104 -1.45 15.19 -8.26
CA ILE A 104 -0.01 15.23 -7.99
C ILE A 104 0.24 14.73 -6.57
N TYR A 105 1.19 13.82 -6.37
CA TYR A 105 1.54 13.37 -5.01
C TYR A 105 1.96 14.54 -4.09
N GLU A 106 2.62 15.56 -4.64
CA GLU A 106 2.94 16.80 -3.94
C GLU A 106 1.68 17.52 -3.41
N SER A 107 0.56 17.51 -4.15
CA SER A 107 -0.69 18.10 -3.65
C SER A 107 -1.32 17.26 -2.52
N LEU A 108 -0.89 16.01 -2.34
CA LEU A 108 -1.25 15.15 -1.22
C LEU A 108 -0.28 15.25 -0.03
N GLU A 109 0.84 15.93 -0.22
CA GLU A 109 1.92 16.05 0.77
C GLU A 109 1.71 17.19 1.78
N GLU A 110 0.66 18.01 1.64
CA GLU A 110 0.22 18.97 2.67
C GLU A 110 -0.34 18.29 3.95
N SER A 111 0.14 17.10 4.31
CA SER A 111 0.01 16.60 5.68
C SER A 111 1.17 17.09 6.51
N TYR A 112 0.89 18.05 7.39
CA TYR A 112 1.67 18.20 8.61
C TYR A 112 1.73 16.84 9.29
N MET A 113 2.94 16.30 9.52
CA MET A 113 3.08 15.23 10.51
C MET A 113 2.68 15.85 11.86
N GLU A 114 1.49 15.50 12.34
CA GLU A 114 1.14 15.77 13.72
C GLU A 114 2.19 15.11 14.61
N GLU A 115 2.71 15.84 15.60
CA GLU A 115 3.60 15.25 16.59
C GLU A 115 2.80 14.23 17.42
N LEU A 116 2.83 12.97 16.97
CA LEU A 116 2.17 11.85 17.64
C LEU A 116 2.62 11.68 19.09
N GLU A 117 3.83 12.14 19.40
CA GLU A 117 4.41 12.18 20.75
C GLU A 117 3.75 13.22 21.66
N ALA A 118 3.12 14.26 21.11
CA ALA A 118 2.44 15.29 21.88
C ALA A 118 1.01 14.87 22.28
N LEU A 119 0.47 13.80 21.69
CA LEU A 119 -0.86 13.29 22.01
C LEU A 119 -0.88 12.72 23.44
N SER A 120 -1.89 13.14 24.20
CA SER A 120 -2.22 12.61 25.52
C SER A 120 -2.79 11.18 25.43
N GLU A 121 -2.81 10.47 26.57
CA GLU A 121 -3.40 9.13 26.63
C GLU A 121 -4.88 9.12 26.22
N SER A 122 -5.65 10.14 26.61
CA SER A 122 -7.06 10.23 26.24
C SER A 122 -7.28 10.49 24.76
N GLU A 123 -6.41 11.29 24.12
CA GLU A 123 -6.46 11.48 22.66
C GLU A 123 -6.13 10.20 21.91
N TRP A 124 -5.11 9.45 22.36
CA TRP A 124 -4.81 8.14 21.81
C TRP A 124 -5.96 7.14 21.96
N GLN A 125 -6.61 7.12 23.13
CA GLN A 125 -7.76 6.25 23.36
C GLN A 125 -8.91 6.57 22.39
N MET A 126 -9.21 7.86 22.15
CA MET A 126 -10.23 8.26 21.17
C MET A 126 -9.89 7.80 19.74
N LEU A 127 -8.61 7.81 19.36
CA LEU A 127 -8.18 7.29 18.05
C LEU A 127 -8.32 5.76 17.97
N GLU A 128 -8.03 5.04 19.06
CA GLU A 128 -8.17 3.57 19.12
C GLU A 128 -9.64 3.10 19.18
N GLU A 129 -10.53 3.92 19.75
CA GLU A 129 -11.98 3.70 19.76
C GLU A 129 -12.60 3.79 18.35
N LYS A 130 -11.89 4.38 17.39
CA LYS A 130 -12.30 4.37 15.98
C LYS A 130 -12.16 3.00 15.32
N PHE A 131 -11.62 1.98 16.00
CA PHE A 131 -11.52 0.63 15.45
C PHE A 131 -12.70 -0.25 15.87
N THR A 132 -13.14 -1.07 14.93
CA THR A 132 -14.11 -2.14 15.12
C THR A 132 -13.53 -3.46 14.63
N GLN A 133 -14.23 -4.57 14.87
CA GLN A 133 -14.01 -5.83 14.19
C GLN A 133 -14.97 -5.95 13.01
N ASP A 134 -14.50 -6.51 11.90
CA ASP A 134 -15.37 -6.87 10.78
C ASP A 134 -16.01 -8.25 10.96
N ALA A 135 -16.71 -8.74 9.92
CA ALA A 135 -17.43 -10.01 9.98
C ALA A 135 -16.52 -11.24 10.17
N ASP A 136 -15.23 -11.13 9.82
CA ASP A 136 -14.24 -12.20 9.98
C ASP A 136 -13.45 -12.05 11.30
N GLY A 137 -13.73 -10.99 12.08
CA GLY A 137 -13.05 -10.69 13.34
C GLY A 137 -11.77 -9.88 13.18
N ASP A 138 -11.43 -9.43 11.98
CA ASP A 138 -10.25 -8.61 11.73
C ASP A 138 -10.48 -7.17 12.20
N LEU A 139 -9.45 -6.55 12.78
CA LEU A 139 -9.51 -5.16 13.22
C LEU A 139 -9.47 -4.21 12.03
N ILE A 140 -10.40 -3.26 12.01
CA ILE A 140 -10.49 -2.24 10.96
C ILE A 140 -10.97 -0.91 11.54
N MET A 141 -10.44 0.20 11.04
CA MET A 141 -10.98 1.51 11.38
C MET A 141 -12.43 1.62 10.86
N MET A 142 -13.36 2.13 11.67
CA MET A 142 -14.77 2.31 11.32
C MET A 142 -14.94 3.09 10.01
N GLU A 143 -14.11 4.12 9.79
CA GLU A 143 -14.09 4.91 8.55
C GLU A 143 -13.70 4.07 7.30
N LYS A 144 -13.13 2.89 7.51
CA LYS A 144 -12.70 1.92 6.49
C LYS A 144 -13.57 0.66 6.47
N LEU A 145 -14.57 0.52 7.34
CA LEU A 145 -15.38 -0.70 7.42
C LEU A 145 -16.06 -1.02 6.08
N ASP A 146 -16.57 0.00 5.40
CA ASP A 146 -17.19 -0.11 4.08
C ASP A 146 -16.17 0.05 2.93
N ASP A 147 -14.88 -0.10 3.22
CA ASP A 147 -13.80 0.01 2.24
C ASP A 147 -13.33 -1.36 1.74
N PRO A 148 -13.85 -1.85 0.59
CA PRO A 148 -13.44 -3.14 0.04
C PRO A 148 -11.98 -3.16 -0.45
N SER A 149 -11.30 -2.01 -0.47
CA SER A 149 -9.90 -1.90 -0.86
C SER A 149 -8.93 -1.85 0.30
N TYR A 150 -9.44 -1.71 1.52
CA TYR A 150 -8.60 -1.74 2.70
C TYR A 150 -8.10 -3.16 2.87
N LEU A 151 -6.82 -3.37 2.60
CA LEU A 151 -6.19 -4.66 2.82
C LEU A 151 -6.15 -4.93 4.32
N LYS A 152 -6.67 -6.07 4.72
CA LYS A 152 -6.61 -6.55 6.10
C LYS A 152 -5.17 -6.98 6.39
N VAL A 153 -4.39 -6.06 6.94
CA VAL A 153 -3.00 -6.28 7.30
C VAL A 153 -2.89 -6.20 8.80
N ASN A 154 -2.53 -7.30 9.44
CA ASN A 154 -2.19 -7.30 10.86
C ASN A 154 -0.71 -6.96 10.98
N TYR A 155 -0.42 -5.81 11.58
CA TYR A 155 0.94 -5.32 11.77
C TYR A 155 1.44 -5.81 13.13
N GLU A 156 2.62 -6.44 13.15
CA GLU A 156 3.30 -6.90 14.35
C GLU A 156 4.61 -6.12 14.56
N ALA A 157 5.14 -6.10 15.78
CA ALA A 157 6.38 -5.37 16.08
C ALA A 157 7.55 -5.83 15.17
N ALA A 158 7.68 -7.13 14.94
CA ALA A 158 8.70 -7.73 14.09
C ALA A 158 8.69 -7.21 12.64
N ASP A 159 7.57 -6.66 12.14
CA ASP A 159 7.52 -6.05 10.80
C ASP A 159 8.34 -4.74 10.70
N PHE A 160 8.67 -4.12 11.85
CA PHE A 160 9.28 -2.79 11.91
C PHE A 160 10.67 -2.80 12.54
N PHE A 161 10.90 -3.70 13.50
CA PHE A 161 12.17 -3.82 14.20
C PHE A 161 13.10 -4.80 13.49
N ALA A 162 14.41 -4.55 13.56
CA ALA A 162 15.39 -5.51 13.08
C ALA A 162 15.55 -6.59 14.16
N GLU A 163 15.08 -7.82 13.88
CA GLU A 163 15.09 -8.95 14.81
C GLU A 163 16.45 -9.07 15.53
N ASP A 164 17.56 -8.94 14.79
CA ASP A 164 18.92 -9.12 15.31
C ASP A 164 19.41 -8.00 16.27
N GLN A 165 18.87 -6.79 16.14
CA GLN A 165 19.36 -5.60 16.87
C GLN A 165 18.42 -5.17 18.00
N GLU A 166 17.15 -5.57 17.92
CA GLU A 166 16.07 -5.06 18.74
C GLU A 166 15.22 -6.20 19.36
N GLU A 167 15.73 -7.44 19.37
CA GLU A 167 15.05 -8.65 19.90
C GLU A 167 14.45 -8.43 21.30
N VAL A 168 15.25 -7.88 22.23
CA VAL A 168 14.82 -7.59 23.61
C VAL A 168 13.68 -6.55 23.66
N LEU A 169 13.64 -5.62 22.71
CA LEU A 169 12.55 -4.64 22.62
C LEU A 169 11.29 -5.28 22.05
N ILE A 170 11.41 -6.15 21.05
CA ILE A 170 10.30 -6.91 20.47
C ILE A 170 9.66 -7.80 21.54
N GLU A 171 10.46 -8.57 22.28
CA GLU A 171 9.97 -9.44 23.35
C GLU A 171 9.21 -8.66 24.43
N ARG A 172 9.74 -7.51 24.87
CA ARG A 172 9.07 -6.64 25.84
C ARG A 172 7.75 -6.09 25.31
N LEU A 173 7.70 -5.66 24.06
CA LEU A 173 6.49 -5.15 23.43
C LEU A 173 5.41 -6.24 23.31
N ASP A 174 5.81 -7.47 22.99
CA ASP A 174 4.91 -8.62 22.89
C ASP A 174 4.35 -9.06 24.25
N GLU A 175 5.12 -8.89 25.34
CA GLU A 175 4.64 -9.13 26.71
C GLU A 175 3.70 -8.02 27.23
N GLU A 176 3.98 -6.77 26.88
CA GLU A 176 3.29 -5.60 27.44
C GLU A 176 2.03 -5.19 26.65
N ILE A 177 1.94 -5.53 25.37
CA ILE A 177 0.91 -5.01 24.45
C ILE A 177 0.28 -6.15 23.65
N SER A 178 -1.05 -6.19 23.59
CA SER A 178 -1.73 -7.14 22.70
C SER A 178 -1.43 -6.83 21.24
N LYS A 179 -1.35 -7.87 20.40
CA LYS A 179 -1.21 -7.73 18.93
C LYS A 179 -2.26 -6.78 18.34
N GLU A 180 -3.48 -6.82 18.86
CA GLU A 180 -4.57 -5.92 18.51
C GLU A 180 -4.22 -4.45 18.75
N ARG A 181 -3.71 -4.12 19.94
CA ARG A 181 -3.35 -2.74 20.30
C ARG A 181 -2.12 -2.26 19.53
N MET A 182 -1.17 -3.16 19.26
CA MET A 182 -0.01 -2.90 18.39
C MET A 182 -0.46 -2.54 16.96
N HIS A 183 -1.32 -3.37 16.36
CA HIS A 183 -1.86 -3.13 15.03
C HIS A 183 -2.65 -1.81 14.96
N LYS A 184 -3.52 -1.52 15.93
CA LYS A 184 -4.25 -0.24 15.99
C LYS A 184 -3.29 0.95 16.02
N HIS A 185 -2.28 0.90 16.89
CA HIS A 185 -1.29 1.96 17.02
C HIS A 185 -0.57 2.21 15.70
N ILE A 186 0.04 1.17 15.12
CA ILE A 186 0.76 1.27 13.84
C ILE A 186 -0.14 1.81 12.73
N SER A 187 -1.39 1.35 12.66
CA SER A 187 -2.35 1.80 11.65
C SER A 187 -2.69 3.29 11.79
N ILE A 188 -2.78 3.81 13.02
CA ILE A 188 -2.95 5.25 13.28
C ILE A 188 -1.71 6.01 12.84
N VAL A 189 -0.50 5.54 13.19
CA VAL A 189 0.75 6.19 12.80
C VAL A 189 0.84 6.27 11.28
N LEU A 190 0.60 5.16 10.58
CA LEU A 190 0.64 5.08 9.12
C LEU A 190 -0.32 6.08 8.46
N GLU A 191 -1.58 6.17 8.90
CA GLU A 191 -2.54 7.14 8.32
C GLU A 191 -2.10 8.60 8.50
N LYS A 192 -1.23 8.89 9.49
CA LYS A 192 -0.71 10.23 9.78
C LYS A 192 0.58 10.57 9.00
N LEU A 193 1.23 9.59 8.36
CA LEU A 193 2.43 9.83 7.55
C LEU A 193 2.11 10.57 6.23
N PRO A 194 3.11 11.21 5.60
CA PRO A 194 2.97 11.72 4.23
C PRO A 194 2.52 10.64 3.25
N VAL A 195 1.72 11.02 2.24
CA VAL A 195 1.14 10.05 1.29
C VAL A 195 2.21 9.22 0.58
N LEU A 196 3.25 9.89 0.10
CA LEU A 196 4.33 9.20 -0.62
C LEU A 196 4.99 8.14 0.28
N MET A 197 5.16 8.47 1.55
CA MET A 197 5.69 7.57 2.57
C MET A 197 4.75 6.39 2.84
N GLN A 198 3.45 6.63 3.02
CA GLN A 198 2.45 5.57 3.15
C GLN A 198 2.43 4.64 1.94
N SER A 199 2.55 5.21 0.73
CA SER A 199 2.49 4.48 -0.53
C SER A 199 3.73 3.61 -0.74
N ILE A 200 4.94 4.16 -0.49
CA ILE A 200 6.19 3.40 -0.52
C ILE A 200 6.16 2.28 0.52
N PHE A 201 5.66 2.57 1.73
CA PHE A 201 5.51 1.58 2.78
C PHE A 201 4.56 0.45 2.37
N ASP A 202 3.38 0.76 1.83
CA ASP A 202 2.40 -0.23 1.32
C ASP A 202 2.99 -1.13 0.23
N LEU A 203 3.68 -0.54 -0.75
CA LEU A 203 4.36 -1.29 -1.81
C LEU A 203 5.39 -2.28 -1.22
N LYS A 204 6.12 -1.86 -0.19
CA LYS A 204 7.18 -2.67 0.43
C LYS A 204 6.62 -3.78 1.32
N THR A 205 5.76 -3.44 2.27
CA THR A 205 5.36 -4.34 3.37
C THR A 205 4.12 -5.14 3.06
N VAL A 206 3.15 -4.55 2.37
CA VAL A 206 1.88 -5.21 2.06
C VAL A 206 1.99 -5.99 0.74
N ARG A 207 2.63 -5.38 -0.26
CA ARG A 207 2.71 -5.95 -1.62
C ARG A 207 4.00 -6.71 -1.90
N GLY A 208 4.99 -6.54 -1.02
CA GLY A 208 6.23 -7.29 -1.04
C GLY A 208 7.20 -6.91 -2.16
N PHE A 209 7.08 -5.71 -2.75
CA PHE A 209 8.08 -5.20 -3.69
C PHE A 209 9.41 -4.95 -2.96
N ASP A 210 10.53 -5.18 -3.63
CA ASP A 210 11.82 -4.66 -3.13
C ASP A 210 11.99 -3.17 -3.46
N LEU A 211 13.01 -2.54 -2.86
CA LEU A 211 13.20 -1.11 -3.02
C LEU A 211 13.54 -0.76 -4.46
N GLU A 212 14.26 -1.63 -5.16
CA GLU A 212 14.59 -1.51 -6.58
C GLU A 212 13.34 -1.54 -7.47
N GLU A 213 12.39 -2.44 -7.22
CA GLU A 213 11.09 -2.46 -7.89
C GLU A 213 10.29 -1.19 -7.59
N ILE A 214 10.30 -0.72 -6.34
CA ILE A 214 9.63 0.52 -5.95
C ILE A 214 10.23 1.73 -6.67
N THR A 215 11.55 1.78 -6.89
CA THR A 215 12.16 2.86 -7.70
C THR A 215 11.55 2.93 -9.10
N LYS A 216 11.26 1.78 -9.72
CA LYS A 216 10.66 1.71 -11.05
C LYS A 216 9.20 2.15 -11.02
N ILE A 217 8.45 1.75 -9.99
CA ILE A 217 7.03 2.09 -9.81
C ILE A 217 6.89 3.60 -9.56
N LYS A 218 7.62 4.14 -8.59
CA LYS A 218 7.55 5.55 -8.18
C LYS A 218 8.36 6.50 -9.06
N ARG A 219 9.20 5.97 -9.94
CA ARG A 219 10.14 6.74 -10.79
C ARG A 219 11.07 7.65 -9.97
N MET A 220 11.56 7.13 -8.86
CA MET A 220 12.43 7.84 -7.92
C MET A 220 13.81 7.19 -7.84
N GLN A 221 14.81 7.91 -7.33
CA GLN A 221 16.12 7.30 -7.09
C GLN A 221 16.06 6.35 -5.91
N LEU A 222 16.89 5.29 -5.93
CA LEU A 222 16.97 4.30 -4.84
C LEU A 222 17.28 4.95 -3.49
N SER A 223 18.16 5.95 -3.47
CA SER A 223 18.48 6.72 -2.27
C SER A 223 17.24 7.38 -1.66
N GLN A 224 16.40 8.02 -2.48
CA GLN A 224 15.19 8.70 -2.04
C GLN A 224 14.14 7.71 -1.53
N VAL A 225 13.94 6.60 -2.26
CA VAL A 225 13.01 5.53 -1.84
C VAL A 225 13.45 4.93 -0.50
N ASN A 226 14.75 4.67 -0.34
CA ASN A 226 15.31 4.14 0.89
C ASN A 226 15.16 5.13 2.06
N GLU A 227 15.45 6.40 1.85
CA GLU A 227 15.29 7.46 2.86
C GLU A 227 13.84 7.57 3.32
N ILE A 228 12.88 7.63 2.39
CA ILE A 228 11.45 7.72 2.73
C ILE A 228 10.97 6.47 3.46
N PHE A 229 11.41 5.28 3.03
CA PHE A 229 11.04 4.03 3.70
C PHE A 229 11.61 3.95 5.12
N GLN A 230 12.88 4.32 5.31
CA GLN A 230 13.52 4.35 6.62
C GLN A 230 12.88 5.38 7.55
N GLU A 231 12.49 6.53 7.02
CA GLU A 231 11.77 7.54 7.79
C GLU A 231 10.40 7.02 8.25
N ALA A 232 9.67 6.28 7.39
CA ALA A 232 8.42 5.62 7.78
C ALA A 232 8.62 4.67 8.95
N GLN A 233 9.66 3.82 8.88
CA GLN A 233 10.00 2.89 9.95
C GLN A 233 10.40 3.64 11.22
N TYR A 234 11.20 4.70 11.11
CA TYR A 234 11.64 5.51 12.23
C TYR A 234 10.47 6.14 12.98
N GLN A 235 9.52 6.76 12.27
CA GLN A 235 8.34 7.38 12.88
C GLN A 235 7.49 6.36 13.66
N ILE A 236 7.33 5.15 13.11
CA ILE A 236 6.59 4.07 13.78
C ILE A 236 7.33 3.63 15.05
N LYS A 237 8.64 3.34 14.95
CA LYS A 237 9.46 2.96 16.11
C LYS A 237 9.45 4.02 17.20
N LYS A 238 9.60 5.29 16.82
CA LYS A 238 9.61 6.43 17.73
C LYS A 238 8.27 6.56 18.47
N SER A 239 7.15 6.41 17.75
CA SER A 239 5.81 6.45 18.33
C SER A 239 5.58 5.30 19.32
N ILE A 240 5.97 4.07 18.95
CA ILE A 240 5.89 2.89 19.83
C ILE A 240 6.69 3.11 21.11
N ALA A 241 7.96 3.54 20.97
CA ALA A 241 8.84 3.76 22.12
C ALA A 241 8.31 4.83 23.07
N SER A 242 7.83 5.96 22.53
CA SER A 242 7.26 7.05 23.33
C SER A 242 6.01 6.64 24.10
N ARG A 243 5.22 5.71 23.55
CA ARG A 243 3.93 5.32 24.13
C ARG A 243 4.02 4.14 25.08
N PHE A 244 4.88 3.17 24.80
CA PHE A 244 4.85 1.89 25.51
C PHE A 244 6.12 1.56 26.27
N LEU A 245 7.26 2.16 25.93
CA LEU A 245 8.56 1.81 26.52
C LEU A 245 9.08 2.85 27.51
N LYS A 246 8.18 3.64 28.12
CA LYS A 246 8.50 4.65 29.13
C LYS A 246 8.81 4.04 30.50
#